data_AF-A0A962V055-F1
#
_entry.id   AF-A0A962V055-F1
#
_cell.length_a   1.000
_cell.length_b   1.000
_cell.length_c   1.000
_cell.angle_alpha   90.00
_cell.angle_beta   90.00
_cell.angle_gamma   90.00
#
_symmetry.space_group_name_H-M   'P 1'
#
loop_
_entity.id
_entity.type
_entity.pdbx_description
1 polymer ?
#
loop_
_entity_poly.entity_id
_entity_poly.type
_entity_poly.pdbx_seq_one_letter_code
_entity_poly.pdbx_strand_id
1 'polypeptide(L)' 'MLLANKTALITGAAAERSIGLATARLFIEQGARVALLDIDDAALKQNLTTLPPGQQAYHC' A
#
# COMPACT_ATOMS: atom_id res chain seq x y z
N MET A 1 16.88 6.07 3.66
CA MET A 1 15.43 6.26 3.50
C MET A 1 15.19 7.38 2.51
N LEU A 2 14.86 7.03 1.26
CA LEU A 2 14.67 8.02 0.17
C LEU A 2 13.31 8.73 0.22
N LEU A 3 12.30 8.13 0.87
CA LEU A 3 10.91 8.61 0.87
C LEU A 3 10.44 9.04 2.26
N ALA A 4 11.37 9.32 3.19
CA ALA A 4 11.03 9.80 4.52
C ALA A 4 10.12 11.03 4.46
N ASN A 5 9.08 11.05 5.31
CA ASN A 5 8.07 12.11 5.39
C ASN A 5 7.26 12.34 4.10
N LYS A 6 7.26 11.39 3.16
CA LYS A 6 6.40 11.42 1.98
C LYS A 6 5.15 10.58 2.18
N THR A 7 4.10 10.94 1.45
CA THR A 7 2.89 10.13 1.31
C THR A 7 2.74 9.69 -0.14
N ALA A 8 2.45 8.43 -0.37
CA ALA A 8 2.21 7.87 -1.70
C ALA A 8 0.83 7.19 -1.77
N LEU A 9 0.10 7.46 -2.85
CA LEU A 9 -1.11 6.72 -3.23
C LEU A 9 -0.72 5.71 -4.30
N ILE A 10 -1.03 4.43 -4.08
CA ILE A 10 -0.70 3.36 -5.01
C ILE A 10 -1.97 2.64 -5.44
N THR A 11 -2.24 2.69 -6.74
CA THR A 11 -3.38 2.02 -7.38
C THR A 11 -3.00 0.61 -7.82
N GLY A 12 -3.97 -0.31 -7.91
CA GLY A 12 -3.70 -1.67 -8.41
C GLY A 12 -2.89 -2.51 -7.41
N ALA A 13 -3.19 -2.37 -6.11
CA ALA A 13 -2.46 -2.96 -5.00
C ALA A 13 -3.25 -4.05 -4.23
N ALA A 14 -4.39 -4.49 -4.74
CA ALA A 14 -5.19 -5.55 -4.10
C ALA A 14 -4.64 -6.95 -4.31
N ALA A 15 -4.18 -7.29 -5.52
CA ALA A 15 -3.73 -8.66 -5.77
C ALA A 15 -2.41 -8.96 -5.04
N GLU A 16 -2.32 -10.14 -4.40
CA GLU A 16 -1.15 -10.56 -3.60
C GLU A 16 0.18 -10.50 -4.37
N ARG A 17 0.12 -10.79 -5.68
CA ARG A 17 1.28 -10.77 -6.59
C ARG A 17 1.32 -9.54 -7.48
N SER A 18 0.60 -8.46 -7.13
CA SER A 18 0.58 -7.22 -7.91
C SER A 18 1.88 -6.43 -7.74
N ILE A 19 2.23 -5.69 -8.80
CA ILE A 19 3.31 -4.70 -8.76
C ILE A 19 2.96 -3.56 -7.80
N GLY A 20 1.68 -3.18 -7.70
CA GLY A 20 1.22 -2.15 -6.77
C GLY A 20 1.53 -2.51 -5.32
N LEU A 21 1.19 -3.73 -4.88
CA LEU A 21 1.49 -4.17 -3.52
C LEU A 21 3.00 -4.29 -3.26
N ALA A 22 3.78 -4.79 -4.23
CA ALA A 22 5.24 -4.84 -4.12
C ALA A 22 5.86 -3.42 -4.00
N THR A 23 5.33 -2.46 -4.76
CA THR A 23 5.75 -1.06 -4.70
C THR A 23 5.40 -0.43 -3.37
N ALA A 24 4.21 -0.70 -2.83
CA ALA A 24 3.81 -0.23 -1.51
C ALA A 24 4.77 -0.68 -0.41
N ARG A 25 5.14 -1.97 -0.41
CA ARG A 25 6.11 -2.52 0.54
C ARG A 25 7.46 -1.81 0.45
N LEU A 26 7.99 -1.65 -0.78
CA LEU A 26 9.25 -0.94 -1.00
C LEU A 26 9.18 0.53 -0.54
N PHE A 27 8.06 1.21 -0.76
CA PHE A 27 7.89 2.60 -0.38
C PHE A 27 7.86 2.78 1.15
N ILE A 28 7.20 1.84 1.84
CA ILE A 28 7.18 1.80 3.31
C ILE A 28 8.59 1.58 3.86
N GLU A 29 9.35 0.63 3.28
CA GLU A 29 10.77 0.40 3.64
C GLU A 29 11.63 1.66 3.44
N GLN A 30 11.30 2.48 2.44
CA GLN A 30 11.97 3.76 2.20
C GLN A 30 11.49 4.92 3.07
N GLY A 31 10.55 4.68 3.99
CA GLY A 31 10.06 5.64 4.98
C GLY A 31 8.79 6.42 4.58
N ALA A 32 8.09 5.98 3.54
CA ALA A 32 6.84 6.60 3.11
C ALA A 32 5.64 6.14 3.96
N ARG A 33 4.64 7.01 4.05
CA ARG A 33 3.26 6.62 4.37
C ARG A 33 2.54 6.28 3.06
N VAL A 34 1.79 5.21 3.03
CA VAL A 34 1.20 4.65 1.82
C VAL A 34 -0.31 4.47 2.01
N ALA A 35 -1.05 4.92 1.01
CA ALA A 35 -2.46 4.62 0.81
C ALA A 35 -2.59 3.65 -0.37
N LEU A 36 -3.28 2.53 -0.17
CA LEU A 36 -3.60 1.56 -1.22
C LEU A 36 -4.97 1.88 -1.83
N LEU A 37 -5.11 1.79 -3.15
CA LEU A 37 -6.36 1.98 -3.88
C LEU A 37 -6.59 0.87 -4.91
N ASP A 38 -7.77 0.28 -4.90
CA ASP A 38 -8.16 -0.79 -5.81
C ASP A 38 -9.68 -0.98 -5.81
N ILE A 39 -10.19 -1.78 -6.76
CA ILE A 39 -11.61 -2.14 -6.87
C ILE A 39 -11.98 -3.35 -5.98
N ASP A 40 -10.98 -4.11 -5.51
CA ASP A 40 -11.20 -5.25 -4.61
C ASP A 40 -10.94 -4.85 -3.15
N ASP A 41 -12.00 -4.41 -2.46
CA ASP A 41 -11.96 -3.98 -1.06
C ASP A 41 -11.54 -5.11 -0.10
N ALA A 42 -11.98 -6.33 -0.37
CA ALA A 42 -11.70 -7.47 0.50
C ALA A 42 -10.20 -7.81 0.47
N ALA A 43 -9.62 -7.91 -0.73
CA ALA A 43 -8.20 -8.16 -0.91
C ALA A 43 -7.33 -7.01 -0.35
N LEU A 44 -7.76 -5.75 -0.52
CA LEU A 44 -7.11 -4.59 0.09
C LEU A 44 -7.04 -4.69 1.62
N LYS A 45 -8.18 -4.96 2.27
CA LYS A 45 -8.26 -5.09 3.73
C LYS A 45 -7.39 -6.24 4.23
N GLN A 46 -7.40 -7.37 3.53
CA GLN A 46 -6.53 -8.50 3.85
C GLN A 46 -5.06 -8.09 3.78
N ASN A 47 -4.62 -7.45 2.69
CA ASN A 47 -3.23 -7.03 2.54
C ASN A 47 -2.81 -5.97 3.55
N LEU A 48 -3.71 -5.06 3.93
CA LEU A 48 -3.43 -4.02 4.93
C LEU A 48 -3.01 -4.64 6.28
N THR A 49 -3.53 -5.81 6.65
CA THR A 49 -3.12 -6.53 7.87
C THR A 49 -1.66 -7.00 7.84
N THR A 50 -1.06 -7.12 6.65
CA THR A 50 0.33 -7.54 6.47
C THR A 50 1.31 -6.37 6.48
N LEU A 51 0.81 -5.13 6.44
CA LEU A 51 1.64 -3.94 6.39
C LEU A 51 1.86 -3.34 7.78
N PRO A 52 2.98 -2.63 8.00
CA PRO A 52 3.21 -1.89 9.24
C PRO A 52 2.09 -0.89 9.54
N PRO A 53 1.88 -0.49 10.81
CA PRO A 53 0.86 0.50 11.16
C PRO A 53 1.09 1.85 10.45
N GLY A 54 0.01 2.59 10.23
CA GLY A 54 0.04 3.91 9.59
C GLY A 54 -0.25 3.90 8.09
N GLN A 55 -0.45 2.72 7.49
CA GLN A 55 -0.96 2.60 6.12
C GLN A 55 -2.49 2.62 6.11
N GLN A 56 -3.05 2.98 4.97
CA GLN A 56 -4.49 3.05 4.77
C GLN A 56 -4.87 2.35 3.47
N ALA A 57 -6.10 1.84 3.38
CA ALA A 57 -6.66 1.26 2.18
C ALA A 57 -7.99 1.95 1.84
N TYR A 58 -8.20 2.18 0.55
CA TYR A 58 -9.37 2.84 -0.01
C TYR A 58 -9.87 2.03 -1.20
N HIS A 59 -11.19 1.95 -1.34
CA HIS A 59 -11.86 1.28 -2.46
C HIS A 59 -12.51 2.33 -3.38
N CYS A 60 -12.48 2.09 -4.70
CA CYS A 60 -13.20 2.89 -5.70
C CYS A 60 -14.37 2.13 -6.34
#